data_AF-A0A0U3IET1-F1
#
_entry.id   AF-A0A0U3IET1-F1
#
_cell.length_a   1.000
_cell.length_b   1.000
_cell.length_c   1.000
_cell.angle_alpha   90.00
_cell.angle_beta   90.00
_cell.angle_gamma   90.00
#
_symmetry.space_group_name_H-M   'P 1'
#
loop_
_entity.id
_entity.type
_entity.pdbx_description
1 polymer ?
#
loop_
_entity_poly.entity_id
_entity_poly.type
_entity_poly.pdbx_seq_one_letter_code
_entity_poly.pdbx_strand_id
1 'polypeptide(L)' 'MDSNNIVLVTAQQLAWSGKPKKEHYAEALGFAQRHIQHRVALKLPLYGLDTELAQAKKELGDLR' A
#
# COMPACT_ATOMS: atom_id res chain seq x y z
N MET A 1 -7.49 -13.55 1.65
CA MET A 1 -7.04 -12.15 1.55
C MET A 1 -6.64 -11.75 2.96
N ASP A 2 -5.35 -11.54 3.22
CA ASP A 2 -4.97 -10.92 4.49
C ASP A 2 -5.45 -9.46 4.44
N SER A 3 -6.46 -9.18 5.25
CA SER A 3 -7.24 -7.93 5.26
C SER A 3 -6.46 -6.68 5.66
N ASN A 4 -5.15 -6.81 5.92
CA ASN A 4 -4.35 -5.80 6.60
C ASN A 4 -3.25 -5.18 5.74
N ASN A 5 -3.14 -5.54 4.45
CA ASN A 5 -2.15 -4.90 3.58
C ASN A 5 -2.41 -3.39 3.49
N ILE A 6 -1.43 -2.59 3.91
CA ILE A 6 -1.57 -1.13 4.00
C ILE A 6 -1.99 -0.50 2.67
N VAL A 7 -1.52 -1.03 1.54
CA VAL A 7 -1.86 -0.51 0.20
C VAL A 7 -3.32 -0.77 -0.13
N LEU A 8 -3.84 -1.96 0.16
CA LEU A 8 -5.24 -2.31 -0.10
C LEU A 8 -6.19 -1.50 0.80
N VAL A 9 -5.85 -1.37 2.08
CA VAL A 9 -6.63 -0.58 3.04
C VAL A 9 -6.64 0.90 2.65
N THR A 10 -5.48 1.47 2.32
CA THR A 10 -5.40 2.87 1.87
C THR A 10 -6.16 3.08 0.56
N ALA A 11 -6.06 2.16 -0.41
CA ALA A 11 -6.84 2.27 -1.65
C ALA A 11 -8.35 2.21 -1.41
N GLN A 12 -8.81 1.38 -0.45
CA GLN A 12 -10.20 1.32 -0.03
C GLN A 12 -10.66 2.60 0.67
N GLN A 13 -9.82 3.19 1.51
CA GLN A 13 -10.11 4.46 2.16
C GLN A 13 -10.22 5.61 1.16
N LEU A 14 -9.32 5.67 0.17
CA LEU A 14 -9.37 6.64 -0.93
C LEU A 14 -10.61 6.49 -1.80
N ALA A 15 -11.10 5.25 -1.96
CA ALA A 15 -12.35 4.97 -2.68
C ALA A 15 -13.61 5.35 -1.90
N TRP A 16 -13.48 5.67 -0.60
CA TRP A 16 -14.58 5.91 0.34
C TRP A 16 -15.57 4.74 0.36
N SER A 17 -16.70 4.87 -0.33
CA SER A 17 -17.78 3.88 -0.40
C SER A 17 -17.77 3.07 -1.70
N GLY A 18 -16.91 3.44 -2.66
CA GLY A 18 -16.80 2.78 -3.95
C GLY A 18 -15.83 1.60 -3.94
N LYS A 19 -15.91 0.79 -5.00
CA LYS A 19 -14.85 -0.19 -5.32
C LYS A 19 -13.59 0.58 -5.72
N PRO A 20 -12.41 0.25 -5.17
CA PRO A 20 -11.18 0.97 -5.51
C PRO A 20 -10.86 0.84 -7.00
N LYS A 21 -10.49 1.97 -7.60
CA LYS A 21 -10.03 2.06 -8.99
C LYS A 21 -8.51 1.98 -9.04
N LYS A 22 -7.98 1.71 -10.22
CA LYS A 22 -6.52 1.62 -10.47
C LYS A 22 -5.75 2.84 -9.94
N GLU A 23 -6.33 4.03 -10.07
CA GLU A 23 -5.76 5.29 -9.57
C GLU A 23 -5.57 5.28 -8.05
N HIS A 24 -6.56 4.79 -7.29
CA HIS A 24 -6.48 4.70 -5.83
C HIS A 24 -5.39 3.74 -5.37
N TYR A 25 -5.20 2.62 -6.08
CA TYR A 25 -4.10 1.70 -5.79
C TYR A 25 -2.73 2.31 -6.10
N ALA A 26 -2.61 3.08 -7.19
CA ALA A 26 -1.38 3.78 -7.52
C ALA A 26 -1.03 4.85 -6.46
N GLU A 27 -2.03 5.58 -5.99
CA GLU A 27 -1.86 6.57 -4.93
C GLU A 27 -1.51 5.92 -3.58
N ALA A 28 -2.19 4.82 -3.23
CA ALA A 28 -1.89 4.03 -2.04
C ALA A 28 -0.47 3.46 -2.05
N LEU A 29 0.01 2.95 -3.21
CA LEU A 29 1.40 2.52 -3.38
C LEU A 29 2.38 3.67 -3.13
N GLY A 30 2.10 4.85 -3.68
CA GLY A 30 2.91 6.04 -3.46
C GLY A 30 2.94 6.47 -1.99
N PHE A 31 1.80 6.39 -1.30
CA PHE A 31 1.70 6.68 0.13
C PHE A 31 2.52 5.70 0.97
N ALA A 32 2.34 4.40 0.76
CA ALA A 32 3.06 3.36 1.49
C ALA A 32 4.59 3.48 1.27
N GLN A 33 5.03 3.76 0.05
CA GLN A 33 6.44 3.95 -0.26
C GLN A 33 7.03 5.19 0.44
N ARG A 34 6.33 6.32 0.46
CA ARG A 34 6.77 7.52 1.23
C ARG A 34 6.80 7.26 2.72
N HIS A 35 5.80 6.56 3.26
CA HIS A 35 5.75 6.20 4.67
C HIS A 35 6.96 5.36 5.09
N ILE A 36 7.31 4.34 4.29
CA ILE A 36 8.52 3.53 4.51
C ILE A 36 9.78 4.38 4.46
N GLN A 37 9.92 5.25 3.44
CA GLN A 37 11.08 6.14 3.31
C GLN A 37 11.24 7.04 4.54
N HIS A 38 10.16 7.63 5.06
CA HIS A 38 10.20 8.43 6.28
C HIS A 38 10.62 7.62 7.51
N ARG A 39 10.09 6.40 7.67
CA ARG A 39 10.49 5.53 8.79
C ARG A 39 11.98 5.14 8.72
N VAL A 40 12.48 4.81 7.52
CA VAL A 40 13.91 4.53 7.31
C VAL A 40 14.76 5.74 7.68
N ALA A 41 14.39 6.94 7.22
CA ALA A 41 15.11 8.17 7.55
C ALA A 41 15.15 8.46 9.06
N LEU A 42 14.07 8.12 9.77
CA LEU A 42 13.96 8.25 11.22
C LEU A 42 14.54 7.06 12.02
N LYS A 43 15.14 6.07 11.33
CA LYS A 43 15.63 4.81 11.94
C LYS A 43 14.55 4.06 12.74
N LEU A 44 13.30 4.18 12.31
CA LEU A 44 12.18 3.48 12.93
C LEU A 44 12.03 2.08 12.32
N PRO A 45 11.63 1.07 13.12
CA PRO A 45 11.36 -0.28 12.62
C PRO A 45 10.24 -0.25 11.58
N LEU A 46 10.35 -1.06 10.53
CA LEU A 46 9.37 -1.11 9.44
C LEU A 46 8.21 -2.06 9.68
N TYR A 47 8.28 -2.96 10.66
CA TYR A 47 7.20 -3.87 11.04
C TYR A 47 6.53 -4.61 9.85
N GLY A 48 7.31 -5.01 8.84
CA GLY A 48 6.79 -5.73 7.67
C GLY A 48 6.16 -4.86 6.56
N LEU A 49 6.19 -3.53 6.68
CA LEU A 49 5.68 -2.60 5.66
C LEU A 49 6.34 -2.80 4.28
N ASP A 50 7.62 -3.19 4.26
CA ASP A 50 8.36 -3.52 3.04
C ASP A 50 7.82 -4.77 2.35
N THR A 51 7.48 -5.79 3.14
CA THR A 51 6.87 -7.04 2.67
C THR A 51 5.47 -6.77 2.14
N GLU A 52 4.66 -5.99 2.86
CA GLU A 52 3.32 -5.59 2.42
C GLU A 52 3.36 -4.78 1.11
N LEU A 53 4.33 -3.87 0.97
CA LEU A 53 4.51 -3.12 -0.26
C LEU A 53 4.89 -4.03 -1.44
N ALA A 54 5.79 -4.99 -1.22
CA ALA A 54 6.21 -5.94 -2.25
C ALA A 54 5.05 -6.84 -2.69
N GLN A 55 4.27 -7.34 -1.73
CA GLN A 55 3.09 -8.15 -1.99
C GLN A 55 2.04 -7.37 -2.78
N ALA A 56 1.75 -6.13 -2.38
CA ALA A 56 0.81 -5.27 -3.09
C ALA A 56 1.25 -4.99 -4.53
N LYS A 57 2.55 -4.75 -4.75
CA LYS A 57 3.10 -4.55 -6.11
C LYS A 57 2.92 -5.80 -6.99
N LYS A 58 3.13 -6.99 -6.42
CA LYS A 58 2.93 -8.26 -7.13
C LYS A 58 1.45 -8.45 -7.48
N GLU A 59 0.56 -8.34 -6.51
CA GLU A 59 -0.88 -8.52 -6.70
C GLU A 59 -1.47 -7.49 -7.69
N LEU A 60 -1.02 -6.23 -7.63
CA LEU A 60 -1.43 -5.19 -8.60
C LEU A 60 -0.82 -5.38 -9.99
N GLY A 61 0.36 -6.00 -10.08
CA GLY A 61 0.95 -6.42 -11.35
C GLY A 61 0.20 -7.58 -12.00
N ASP A 62 -0.34 -8.49 -11.18
CA ASP A 62 -1.16 -9.63 -11.60
C ASP A 62 -2.61 -9.22 -11.94
N LEU A 63 -3.07 -8.05 -11.47
CA LEU A 63 -4.38 -7.45 -11.80
C LEU A 63 -4.44 -6.78 -13.19
N ARG A 64 -3.40 -6.95 -14.02
CA ARG A 64 -3.24 -6.31 -15.34
C ARG A 64 -3.94 -7.10 -16.44
#